data_AF-A0A6A6NHI7-F1
#
_entry.id   AF-A0A6A6NHI7-F1
#
_cell.length_a   1.000
_cell.length_b   1.000
_cell.length_c   1.000
_cell.angle_alpha   90.00
_cell.angle_beta   90.00
_cell.angle_gamma   90.00
#
_symmetry.space_group_name_H-M   'P 1'
#
loop_
_entity.id
_entity.type
_entity.pdbx_description
1 polymer ?
#
loop_
_entity_poly.entity_id
_entity_poly.type
_entity_poly.pdbx_seq_one_letter_code
_entity_poly.pdbx_strand_id
1 'polypeptide(L)'
;MQDFPDGIFPAKGKSDIEGIFPPPYFEWFQYNEDFTEYTNLEECISYLCEYITSNGPFDGLLGFSQGATLSALLIGYQIQGKVLKEHPPLKLFVSISGTKFRDPRIFEVAYKDTIKVKSVHFIGAKDWLRLPSEELATAFDNPLIIRHPHGHTVPRLDEESTGKLRAWATEIIQCNNRILEKEEIKTIMIYLVAVLIFRENAIRLEEKKKREKELLSQMIEEAGEYKVEFYRKREVTCENNKVTNREKEKMFAAVVASDGDSNTPNLKMIKVDGVDIMLDGTDVNRVMQGHYRGKGPAGPGN
;
A
#
# COMPACT_ATOMS: atom_id res chain seq x y z
N MET A 1 9.70 -23.81 4.41
CA MET A 1 10.04 -22.37 4.46
C MET A 1 9.70 -21.79 3.10
N GLN A 2 8.89 -20.73 3.04
CA GLN A 2 8.53 -20.07 1.77
C GLN A 2 9.50 -18.91 1.54
N ASP A 3 10.15 -18.90 0.38
CA ASP A 3 11.16 -17.90 0.04
C ASP A 3 10.85 -17.16 -1.27
N PHE A 4 11.27 -15.90 -1.32
CA PHE A 4 10.82 -14.89 -2.30
C PHE A 4 12.03 -14.03 -2.72
N PRO A 5 12.88 -14.53 -3.61
CA PRO A 5 13.96 -13.71 -4.17
C PRO A 5 13.37 -12.59 -5.03
N ASP A 6 14.02 -11.42 -5.02
CA ASP A 6 13.68 -10.28 -5.88
C ASP A 6 14.48 -10.29 -7.18
N GLY A 7 13.96 -9.59 -8.18
CA GLY A 7 14.71 -9.31 -9.41
C GLY A 7 15.99 -8.53 -9.10
N ILE A 8 17.07 -8.83 -9.82
CA ILE A 8 18.40 -8.30 -9.52
C ILE A 8 18.82 -7.12 -10.42
N PHE A 9 18.01 -6.77 -11.42
CA PHE A 9 18.31 -5.66 -12.34
C PHE A 9 17.36 -4.49 -12.12
N PRO A 10 17.85 -3.24 -12.14
CA PRO A 10 16.98 -2.07 -12.13
C PRO A 10 16.00 -2.11 -13.31
N ALA A 11 14.72 -1.86 -13.04
CA ALA A 11 13.70 -1.84 -14.07
C ALA A 11 13.97 -0.70 -15.08
N LYS A 12 13.92 -1.02 -16.38
CA LYS A 12 14.04 -0.01 -17.45
C LYS A 12 12.65 0.41 -17.95
N GLY A 13 12.44 1.73 -18.01
CA GLY A 13 11.22 2.32 -18.55
C GLY A 13 10.17 2.65 -17.48
N LYS A 14 8.99 3.05 -17.95
CA LYS A 14 7.86 3.40 -17.10
C LYS A 14 7.25 2.12 -16.52
N SER A 15 7.11 2.06 -15.20
CA SER A 15 6.48 0.91 -14.56
C SER A 15 4.98 1.13 -14.40
N ASP A 16 4.15 0.12 -14.65
CA ASP A 16 2.69 0.20 -14.44
C ASP A 16 2.30 0.42 -12.96
N ILE A 17 3.26 0.22 -12.05
CA ILE A 17 3.12 0.48 -10.62
C ILE A 17 3.65 1.85 -10.20
N GLU A 18 4.17 2.65 -11.13
CA GLU A 18 4.65 3.99 -10.84
C GLU A 18 3.50 4.87 -10.33
N GLY A 19 3.64 5.40 -9.11
CA GLY A 19 2.58 6.15 -8.42
C GLY A 19 1.70 5.30 -7.49
N ILE A 20 1.80 3.96 -7.55
CA ILE A 20 1.19 3.04 -6.58
C ILE A 20 2.20 2.68 -5.49
N PHE A 21 3.46 2.43 -5.88
CA PHE A 21 4.55 2.08 -4.98
C PHE A 21 5.75 3.02 -5.12
N PRO A 22 6.58 3.20 -4.07
CA PRO A 22 7.80 3.97 -4.19
C PRO A 22 8.91 3.16 -4.89
N PRO A 23 9.80 3.81 -5.67
CA PRO A 23 11.01 3.19 -6.22
C PRO A 23 12.04 2.82 -5.12
N PRO A 24 13.08 2.02 -5.42
CA PRO A 24 13.47 1.47 -6.73
C PRO A 24 12.61 0.28 -7.19
N TYR A 25 12.53 0.08 -8.50
CA TYR A 25 11.88 -1.08 -9.13
C TYR A 25 12.94 -1.98 -9.77
N PHE A 26 12.67 -3.28 -9.76
CA PHE A 26 13.57 -4.29 -10.30
C PHE A 26 12.84 -5.22 -11.27
N GLU A 27 13.58 -5.87 -12.15
CA GLU A 27 13.10 -6.90 -13.07
C GLU A 27 14.11 -8.05 -13.15
N TRP A 28 13.65 -9.21 -13.60
CA TRP A 28 14.50 -10.41 -13.71
C TRP A 28 15.44 -10.32 -14.92
N PHE A 29 14.96 -9.76 -16.03
CA PHE A 29 15.71 -9.55 -17.26
C PHE A 29 15.00 -8.49 -18.10
N GLN A 30 15.70 -7.89 -19.08
CA GLN A 30 15.07 -6.99 -20.05
C GLN A 30 14.77 -7.74 -21.36
N TYR A 31 13.83 -7.22 -22.14
CA TYR A 31 13.44 -7.80 -23.43
C TYR A 31 13.15 -6.71 -24.47
N ASN A 32 13.26 -7.05 -25.76
CA ASN A 32 12.80 -6.19 -26.84
C ASN A 32 11.28 -6.27 -27.03
N GLU A 33 10.67 -5.33 -27.76
CA GLU A 33 9.21 -5.23 -27.94
C GLU A 33 8.56 -6.52 -28.48
N ASP A 34 9.29 -7.29 -29.28
CA ASP A 34 8.81 -8.55 -29.87
C ASP A 34 8.98 -9.78 -28.97
N PHE A 35 9.60 -9.62 -27.80
CA PHE A 35 9.96 -10.70 -26.87
C PHE A 35 10.83 -11.79 -27.51
N THR A 36 11.73 -11.44 -28.41
CA THR A 36 12.63 -12.37 -29.11
C THR A 36 14.08 -12.27 -28.66
N GLU A 37 14.46 -11.16 -28.02
CA GLU A 37 15.78 -10.90 -27.48
C GLU A 37 15.68 -10.55 -26.00
N TYR A 38 16.61 -11.07 -25.20
CA TYR A 38 16.63 -10.92 -23.76
C TYR A 38 18.01 -10.44 -23.30
N THR A 39 18.04 -9.41 -22.46
CA THR A 39 19.27 -8.88 -21.86
C THR A 39 19.32 -9.27 -20.39
N ASN A 40 20.50 -9.68 -19.90
CA ASN A 40 20.75 -10.11 -18.53
C ASN A 40 20.06 -11.43 -18.10
N LEU A 41 19.55 -12.21 -19.05
CA LEU A 41 18.80 -13.44 -18.76
C LEU A 41 19.72 -14.53 -18.19
N GLU A 42 20.92 -14.69 -18.76
CA GLU A 42 21.90 -15.70 -18.34
C GLU A 42 22.38 -15.45 -16.90
N GLU A 43 22.66 -14.20 -16.55
CA GLU A 43 23.00 -13.78 -15.19
C GLU A 43 21.84 -14.05 -14.23
N CYS A 44 20.60 -13.74 -14.65
CA CYS A 44 19.40 -14.03 -13.87
C CYS A 44 19.22 -15.52 -13.59
N ILE A 45 19.36 -16.35 -14.63
CA ILE A 45 19.29 -17.82 -14.51
C ILE A 45 20.36 -18.31 -13.54
N SER A 46 21.59 -17.81 -13.66
CA SER A 46 22.70 -18.19 -12.79
C SER A 46 22.41 -17.86 -11.33
N TYR A 47 21.96 -16.64 -11.06
CA TYR A 47 21.55 -16.19 -9.72
C TYR A 47 20.45 -17.08 -9.12
N LEU A 48 19.39 -17.37 -9.88
CA LEU A 48 18.31 -18.22 -9.39
C LEU A 48 18.76 -19.67 -9.18
N CYS A 49 19.64 -20.20 -10.03
CA CYS A 49 20.17 -21.55 -9.85
C CYS A 49 20.99 -21.67 -8.57
N GLU A 50 21.86 -20.69 -8.30
CA GLU A 50 22.63 -20.62 -7.05
C GLU A 50 21.67 -20.52 -5.86
N TYR A 51 20.72 -19.59 -5.91
CA TYR A 51 19.74 -19.39 -4.84
C TYR A 51 18.91 -20.65 -4.53
N ILE A 52 18.37 -21.32 -5.56
CA ILE A 52 17.58 -22.56 -5.43
C ILE A 52 18.44 -23.66 -4.80
N THR A 53 19.71 -23.75 -5.18
CA THR A 53 20.62 -24.78 -4.68
C THR A 53 21.03 -24.50 -3.23
N SER A 54 21.32 -23.25 -2.89
CA SER A 54 21.77 -22.86 -1.55
C SER A 54 20.66 -22.82 -0.50
N ASN A 55 19.42 -22.53 -0.89
CA ASN A 55 18.30 -22.37 0.04
C ASN A 55 17.27 -23.51 -0.05
N GLY A 56 17.48 -24.46 -0.96
CA GLY A 56 16.60 -25.60 -1.18
C GLY A 56 16.83 -26.77 -0.20
N PRO A 57 16.25 -27.94 -0.48
CA PRO A 57 15.54 -28.28 -1.71
C PRO A 57 14.10 -27.74 -1.71
N PHE A 58 13.72 -27.14 -2.85
CA PHE A 58 12.33 -26.73 -3.12
C PHE A 58 11.57 -27.77 -3.93
N ASP A 59 10.28 -27.98 -3.61
CA ASP A 59 9.43 -28.94 -4.33
C ASP A 59 8.77 -28.33 -5.57
N GLY A 60 8.73 -27.00 -5.68
CA GLY A 60 8.08 -26.34 -6.80
C GLY A 60 8.31 -24.84 -6.86
N LEU A 61 7.91 -24.28 -7.98
CA LEU A 61 8.01 -22.86 -8.29
C LEU A 61 6.62 -22.26 -8.47
N LEU A 62 6.43 -21.03 -8.02
CA LEU A 62 5.28 -20.20 -8.35
C LEU A 62 5.78 -18.90 -8.92
N GLY A 63 5.23 -18.46 -10.04
CA GLY A 63 5.57 -17.15 -10.54
C GLY A 63 4.39 -16.35 -11.07
N PHE A 64 4.63 -15.05 -11.19
CA PHE A 64 3.76 -14.10 -11.87
C PHE A 64 4.50 -13.49 -13.05
N SER A 65 3.84 -13.29 -14.19
CA SER A 65 4.38 -12.61 -15.37
C SER A 65 5.77 -13.13 -15.75
N GLN A 66 6.79 -12.27 -15.79
CA GLN A 66 8.18 -12.63 -16.04
C GLN A 66 8.73 -13.74 -15.11
N GLY A 67 8.32 -13.79 -13.84
CA GLY A 67 8.73 -14.82 -12.89
C GLY A 67 8.09 -16.17 -13.19
N ALA A 68 6.86 -16.19 -13.72
CA ALA A 68 6.23 -17.41 -14.23
C ALA A 68 6.93 -17.91 -15.50
N THR A 69 7.25 -17.00 -16.42
CA THR A 69 8.02 -17.29 -17.64
C THR A 69 9.39 -17.89 -17.30
N LEU A 70 10.10 -17.30 -16.33
CA LEU A 70 11.40 -17.78 -15.85
C LEU A 70 11.30 -19.12 -15.11
N SER A 71 10.28 -19.30 -14.28
CA SER A 71 10.01 -20.59 -13.60
C SER A 71 9.83 -21.73 -14.60
N ALA A 72 9.05 -21.51 -15.66
CA ALA A 72 8.84 -22.50 -16.70
C ALA A 72 10.12 -22.84 -17.46
N LEU A 73 10.97 -21.83 -17.72
CA LEU A 73 12.30 -22.04 -18.31
C LEU A 73 13.20 -22.89 -17.40
N LEU A 74 13.28 -22.57 -16.11
CA LEU A 74 14.11 -23.32 -15.17
C LEU A 74 13.68 -24.79 -15.06
N ILE A 75 12.37 -25.04 -15.03
CA ILE A 75 11.82 -26.41 -15.05
C ILE A 75 12.22 -27.13 -16.34
N GLY A 76 12.00 -26.51 -17.50
CA GLY A 76 12.36 -27.08 -18.80
C GLY A 76 13.85 -27.39 -18.90
N TYR A 77 14.70 -26.44 -18.49
CA TYR A 77 16.14 -26.60 -18.48
C TYR A 77 16.62 -27.67 -17.48
N GLN A 78 15.98 -27.82 -16.32
CA GLN A 78 16.30 -28.89 -15.38
C GLN A 78 15.99 -30.26 -15.98
N ILE A 79 14.83 -30.42 -16.63
CA ILE A 79 14.44 -31.66 -17.33
C ILE A 79 15.45 -32.03 -18.42
N GLN A 80 15.96 -31.04 -19.15
CA GLN A 80 17.00 -31.24 -20.17
C GLN A 80 18.43 -31.35 -19.61
N GLY A 81 18.60 -31.38 -18.28
CA GLY A 81 19.90 -31.49 -17.62
C GLY A 81 20.83 -30.28 -17.82
N LYS A 82 20.27 -29.10 -18.12
CA LYS A 82 21.02 -27.86 -18.37
C LYS A 82 21.35 -27.09 -17.09
N VAL A 83 20.41 -27.05 -16.15
CA VAL A 83 20.52 -26.31 -14.88
C VAL A 83 20.07 -27.17 -13.70
N LEU A 84 20.31 -26.70 -12.47
CA LEU A 84 19.80 -27.33 -11.24
C LEU A 84 20.15 -28.82 -11.11
N LYS A 85 21.36 -29.22 -11.55
CA LYS A 85 21.80 -30.63 -11.60
C LYS A 85 21.91 -31.29 -10.22
N GLU A 86 22.20 -30.50 -9.20
CA GLU A 86 22.35 -30.96 -7.81
C GLU A 86 21.05 -30.83 -7.01
N HIS A 87 20.03 -30.18 -7.57
CA HIS A 87 18.73 -30.01 -6.95
C HIS A 87 17.77 -31.13 -7.42
N PRO A 88 17.01 -31.78 -6.51
CA PRO A 88 16.03 -32.79 -6.90
C PRO A 88 15.00 -32.27 -7.91
N PRO A 89 14.43 -33.12 -8.79
CA PRO A 89 13.45 -32.66 -9.78
C PRO A 89 12.29 -31.87 -9.15
N LEU A 90 12.01 -30.69 -9.69
CA LEU A 90 10.85 -29.88 -9.33
C LEU A 90 9.56 -30.65 -9.64
N LYS A 91 8.61 -30.64 -8.71
CA LYS A 91 7.38 -31.44 -8.76
C LYS A 91 6.15 -30.61 -9.11
N LEU A 92 6.17 -29.32 -8.77
CA LEU A 92 5.02 -28.42 -8.86
C LEU A 92 5.34 -27.09 -9.53
N PHE A 93 4.39 -26.58 -10.30
CA PHE A 93 4.46 -25.25 -10.90
C PHE A 93 3.13 -24.49 -10.79
N VAL A 94 3.18 -23.26 -10.30
CA VAL A 94 2.04 -22.33 -10.32
C VAL A 94 2.39 -21.15 -11.21
N SER A 95 1.75 -21.06 -12.37
CA SER A 95 1.91 -19.97 -13.33
C SER A 95 0.78 -18.95 -13.16
N ILE A 96 1.12 -17.68 -13.00
CA ILE A 96 0.16 -16.57 -13.08
C ILE A 96 0.61 -15.67 -14.24
N SER A 97 -0.15 -15.63 -15.33
CA SER A 97 0.18 -14.82 -16.52
C SER A 97 1.59 -15.05 -17.09
N GLY A 98 2.14 -16.27 -16.98
CA GLY A 98 3.43 -16.62 -17.59
C GLY A 98 3.33 -16.88 -19.09
N THR A 99 4.46 -16.85 -19.79
CA THR A 99 4.56 -17.13 -21.24
C THR A 99 5.72 -18.07 -21.55
N LYS A 100 5.77 -18.59 -22.78
CA LYS A 100 7.01 -19.16 -23.33
C LYS A 100 8.00 -18.04 -23.65
N PHE A 101 9.29 -18.36 -23.57
CA PHE A 101 10.32 -17.60 -24.29
C PHE A 101 10.15 -17.81 -25.79
N ARG A 102 10.38 -16.78 -26.62
CA ARG A 102 10.24 -16.87 -28.10
C ARG A 102 11.57 -17.04 -28.83
N ASP A 103 12.69 -16.85 -28.14
CA ASP A 103 14.01 -17.14 -28.72
C ASP A 103 14.12 -18.64 -29.04
N PRO A 104 14.34 -19.03 -30.32
CA PRO A 104 14.51 -20.43 -30.71
C PRO A 104 15.58 -21.18 -29.93
N ARG A 105 16.66 -20.50 -29.53
CA ARG A 105 17.75 -21.11 -28.75
C ARG A 105 17.29 -21.54 -27.36
N ILE A 106 16.23 -20.90 -26.86
CA ILE A 106 15.65 -21.16 -25.55
C ILE A 106 14.49 -22.15 -25.67
N PHE A 107 13.50 -21.85 -26.51
CA PHE A 107 12.24 -22.60 -26.52
C PHE A 107 12.42 -24.04 -27.04
N GLU A 108 13.31 -24.25 -28.02
CA GLU A 108 13.68 -25.58 -28.55
C GLU A 108 14.37 -26.46 -27.50
N VAL A 109 14.87 -25.86 -26.42
CA VAL A 109 15.46 -26.58 -25.29
C VAL A 109 14.43 -26.71 -24.16
N ALA A 110 13.93 -25.59 -23.64
CA ALA A 110 13.05 -25.57 -22.48
C ALA A 110 11.73 -26.33 -22.68
N TYR A 111 11.19 -26.34 -23.90
CA TYR A 111 9.90 -26.96 -24.21
C TYR A 111 10.02 -28.10 -25.22
N LYS A 112 11.22 -28.69 -25.36
CA LYS A 112 11.50 -29.81 -26.27
C LYS A 112 10.57 -31.00 -26.04
N ASP A 113 10.41 -31.38 -24.78
CA ASP A 113 9.58 -32.50 -24.34
C ASP A 113 8.41 -31.97 -23.50
N THR A 114 7.27 -32.67 -23.52
CA THR A 114 6.13 -32.33 -22.67
C THR A 114 6.51 -32.38 -21.20
N ILE A 115 6.33 -31.26 -20.49
CA ILE A 115 6.71 -31.10 -19.09
C ILE A 115 5.75 -31.87 -18.20
N LYS A 116 6.24 -32.91 -17.51
CA LYS A 116 5.45 -33.78 -16.62
C LYS A 116 5.21 -33.23 -15.21
N VAL A 117 5.81 -32.07 -14.89
CA VAL A 117 5.59 -31.34 -13.64
C VAL A 117 4.12 -30.96 -13.52
N LYS A 118 3.49 -31.27 -12.37
CA LYS A 118 2.09 -30.90 -12.14
C LYS A 118 1.98 -29.39 -12.07
N SER A 119 1.11 -28.81 -12.87
CA SER A 119 0.99 -27.36 -12.97
C SER A 119 -0.44 -26.85 -12.88
N VAL A 120 -0.56 -25.63 -12.37
CA VAL A 120 -1.77 -24.81 -12.45
C VAL A 120 -1.43 -23.47 -13.09
N HIS A 121 -2.27 -23.01 -14.02
CA HIS A 121 -2.10 -21.79 -14.78
C HIS A 121 -3.29 -20.86 -14.57
N PHE A 122 -3.03 -19.69 -14.02
CA PHE A 122 -3.99 -18.60 -13.86
C PHE A 122 -3.92 -17.68 -15.07
N ILE A 123 -5.04 -17.55 -15.78
CA ILE A 123 -5.12 -16.83 -17.07
C ILE A 123 -6.24 -15.78 -17.01
N GLY A 124 -5.87 -14.51 -17.15
CA GLY A 124 -6.81 -13.40 -17.17
C GLY A 124 -7.53 -13.25 -18.51
N ALA A 125 -8.85 -13.13 -18.49
CA ALA A 125 -9.66 -12.97 -19.70
C ALA A 125 -9.40 -11.66 -20.45
N LYS A 126 -8.95 -10.61 -19.73
CA LYS A 126 -8.58 -9.30 -20.28
C LYS A 126 -7.06 -9.09 -20.31
N ASP A 127 -6.28 -10.13 -20.02
CA ASP A 127 -4.82 -10.03 -20.03
C ASP A 127 -4.32 -9.97 -21.47
N TRP A 128 -3.42 -9.03 -21.77
CA TRP A 128 -2.77 -8.93 -23.08
C TRP A 128 -1.86 -10.14 -23.34
N LEU A 129 -1.44 -10.84 -22.27
CA LEU A 129 -0.71 -12.11 -22.32
C LEU A 129 -1.62 -13.36 -22.33
N ARG A 130 -2.95 -13.22 -22.43
CA ARG A 130 -3.88 -14.37 -22.38
C ARG A 130 -3.50 -15.50 -23.33
N LEU A 131 -3.29 -15.19 -24.62
CA LEU A 131 -2.95 -16.21 -25.63
C LEU A 131 -1.54 -16.79 -25.39
N PRO A 132 -0.48 -15.99 -25.15
CA PRO A 132 0.82 -16.51 -24.72
C PRO A 132 0.78 -17.40 -23.46
N SER A 133 -0.08 -17.11 -22.49
CA SER A 133 -0.26 -17.94 -21.29
C SER A 133 -0.98 -19.25 -21.56
N GLU A 134 -1.97 -19.25 -22.45
CA GLU A 134 -2.57 -20.49 -22.94
C GLU A 134 -1.55 -21.34 -23.69
N GLU A 135 -0.70 -20.72 -24.50
CA GLU A 135 0.37 -21.41 -25.22
C GLU A 135 1.43 -21.98 -24.27
N LEU A 136 1.75 -21.31 -23.17
CA LEU A 136 2.63 -21.87 -22.14
C LEU A 136 2.01 -23.10 -21.50
N ALA A 137 0.71 -23.07 -21.18
CA ALA A 137 0.03 -24.19 -20.55
C ALA A 137 0.10 -25.47 -21.42
N THR A 138 0.08 -25.35 -22.75
CA THR A 138 0.20 -26.53 -23.65
C THR A 138 1.55 -27.25 -23.57
N ALA A 139 2.58 -26.64 -22.99
CA ALA A 139 3.87 -27.31 -22.76
C ALA A 139 3.82 -28.32 -21.60
N PHE A 140 2.79 -28.26 -20.75
CA PHE A 140 2.64 -29.10 -19.56
C PHE A 140 1.66 -30.25 -19.78
N ASP A 141 1.90 -31.36 -19.09
CA ASP A 141 1.03 -32.54 -19.11
C ASP A 141 -0.19 -32.35 -18.21
N ASN A 142 -1.38 -32.31 -18.80
CA ASN A 142 -2.66 -32.14 -18.12
C ASN A 142 -2.66 -30.99 -17.07
N PRO A 143 -2.37 -29.74 -17.46
CA PRO A 143 -2.35 -28.61 -16.54
C PRO A 143 -3.77 -28.27 -16.06
N LEU A 144 -3.89 -27.85 -14.80
CA LEU A 144 -5.12 -27.18 -14.34
C LEU A 144 -5.12 -25.74 -14.87
N ILE A 145 -6.14 -25.33 -15.60
CA ILE A 145 -6.31 -23.94 -16.05
C ILE A 145 -7.42 -23.28 -15.24
N ILE A 146 -7.09 -22.20 -14.53
CA ILE A 146 -8.05 -21.35 -13.82
C ILE A 146 -8.13 -20.00 -14.53
N ARG A 147 -9.32 -19.64 -15.00
CA ARG A 147 -9.56 -18.38 -15.70
C ARG A 147 -10.18 -17.36 -14.76
N HIS A 148 -9.80 -16.09 -14.88
CA HIS A 148 -10.37 -14.99 -14.10
C HIS A 148 -10.74 -13.80 -15.00
N PRO A 149 -11.69 -12.92 -14.60
CA PRO A 149 -12.23 -11.88 -15.48
C PRO A 149 -11.33 -10.63 -15.63
N HIS A 150 -10.19 -10.60 -14.94
CA HIS A 150 -9.31 -9.44 -14.84
C HIS A 150 -8.21 -9.44 -15.92
N GLY A 151 -7.45 -8.34 -15.98
CA GLY A 151 -6.28 -8.20 -16.85
C GLY A 151 -5.02 -8.82 -16.23
N HIS A 152 -3.87 -8.22 -16.52
CA HIS A 152 -2.57 -8.67 -16.04
C HIS A 152 -2.39 -8.44 -14.53
N THR A 153 -2.85 -9.39 -13.71
CA THR A 153 -2.85 -9.25 -12.25
C THR A 153 -2.90 -10.60 -11.55
N VAL A 154 -2.46 -10.65 -10.29
CA VAL A 154 -2.66 -11.81 -9.42
C VAL A 154 -4.14 -11.93 -9.07
N PRO A 155 -4.82 -13.04 -9.42
CA PRO A 155 -6.26 -13.14 -9.24
C PRO A 155 -6.65 -13.27 -7.76
N ARG A 156 -7.75 -12.61 -7.39
CA ARG A 156 -8.53 -13.03 -6.23
C ARG A 156 -9.38 -14.22 -6.65
N LEU A 157 -9.27 -15.32 -5.92
CA LEU A 157 -9.99 -16.54 -6.23
C LEU A 157 -11.42 -16.46 -5.71
N ASP A 158 -12.37 -16.79 -6.57
CA ASP A 158 -13.75 -17.08 -6.17
C ASP A 158 -13.86 -18.49 -5.57
N GLU A 159 -15.05 -18.85 -5.10
CA GLU A 159 -15.30 -20.14 -4.47
C GLU A 159 -15.04 -21.31 -5.42
N GLU A 160 -15.43 -21.19 -6.69
CA GLU A 160 -15.22 -22.21 -7.71
C GLU A 160 -13.73 -22.44 -7.98
N SER A 161 -12.97 -21.38 -8.21
CA SER A 161 -11.52 -21.41 -8.45
C SER A 161 -10.78 -21.95 -7.24
N THR A 162 -11.20 -21.56 -6.04
CA THR A 162 -10.67 -22.09 -4.78
C THR A 162 -10.93 -23.60 -4.65
N GLY A 163 -12.13 -24.05 -5.02
CA GLY A 163 -12.49 -25.47 -5.05
C GLY A 163 -11.60 -26.27 -6.01
N LYS A 164 -11.41 -25.78 -7.23
CA LYS A 164 -10.53 -26.41 -8.24
C LYS A 164 -9.09 -26.50 -7.77
N LEU A 165 -8.54 -25.40 -7.24
CA LEU A 165 -7.17 -25.37 -6.73
C LEU A 165 -6.99 -26.32 -5.55
N ARG A 166 -7.98 -26.41 -4.64
CA ARG A 166 -7.96 -27.35 -3.52
C ARG A 166 -7.99 -28.81 -3.98
N ALA A 167 -8.84 -29.13 -4.95
CA ALA A 167 -8.92 -30.48 -5.52
C ALA A 167 -7.58 -30.89 -6.14
N TRP A 168 -6.99 -30.03 -6.98
CA TRP A 168 -5.67 -30.23 -7.58
C TRP A 168 -4.58 -30.42 -6.54
N ALA A 169 -4.53 -29.57 -5.50
CA ALA A 169 -3.56 -29.71 -4.41
C ALA A 169 -3.73 -31.04 -3.65
N THR A 170 -4.98 -31.50 -3.48
CA THR A 170 -5.28 -32.77 -2.81
C THR A 170 -4.82 -33.97 -3.63
N GLU A 171 -5.04 -33.97 -4.95
CA GLU A 171 -4.57 -35.01 -5.86
C GLU A 171 -3.05 -35.19 -5.80
N ILE A 172 -2.31 -34.07 -5.78
CA ILE A 172 -0.84 -34.07 -5.65
C ILE A 172 -0.39 -34.75 -4.35
N ILE A 173 -1.06 -34.44 -3.24
CA ILE A 173 -0.73 -35.01 -1.93
C ILE A 173 -1.00 -36.53 -1.92
N GLN A 174 -2.14 -36.95 -2.48
CA GLN A 174 -2.55 -38.36 -2.51
C GLN A 174 -1.68 -39.23 -3.42
N CYS A 175 -1.25 -38.72 -4.58
CA CYS A 175 -0.40 -39.47 -5.51
C CYS A 175 1.00 -39.79 -4.98
N ASN A 176 1.47 -39.09 -3.94
CA ASN A 176 2.82 -39.27 -3.39
C ASN A 176 2.94 -40.34 -2.29
N ASN A 177 1.90 -41.13 -2.01
CA ASN A 177 1.89 -42.29 -1.09
C ASN A 177 2.52 -42.07 0.31
N ARG A 178 2.67 -40.83 0.76
CA ARG A 178 2.86 -40.48 2.17
C ARG A 178 1.60 -39.79 2.65
N ILE A 179 0.95 -40.37 3.66
CA ILE A 179 0.08 -39.59 4.55
C ILE A 179 1.04 -38.61 5.24
N LEU A 180 1.26 -37.43 4.64
CA LEU A 180 2.05 -36.37 5.26
C LEU A 180 1.21 -35.86 6.42
N GLU A 181 1.74 -36.00 7.64
CA GLU A 181 1.08 -35.42 8.82
C GLU A 181 0.94 -33.91 8.63
N LYS A 182 -0.11 -33.30 9.22
CA LYS A 182 -0.42 -31.86 9.10
C LYS A 182 0.77 -30.92 9.35
N GLU A 183 1.81 -31.38 10.06
CA GLU A 183 3.05 -30.65 10.35
C GLU A 183 4.09 -30.69 9.21
N GLU A 184 4.08 -31.69 8.32
CA GLU A 184 5.02 -31.81 7.18
C GLU A 184 4.57 -31.01 5.96
N ILE A 185 3.30 -30.58 5.90
CA ILE A 185 2.79 -29.60 4.92
C ILE A 185 3.18 -28.17 5.36
N LYS A 186 4.42 -27.98 5.82
CA LYS A 186 5.04 -26.66 6.00
C LYS A 186 5.68 -26.22 4.69
N THR A 187 4.83 -25.91 3.72
CA THR A 187 5.08 -25.14 2.48
C THR A 187 6.54 -24.87 2.11
N ILE A 188 7.03 -25.51 1.05
CA ILE A 188 8.34 -25.24 0.43
C ILE A 188 8.16 -25.07 -1.09
N MET A 189 7.31 -24.10 -1.47
CA MET A 189 7.30 -23.52 -2.82
C MET A 189 8.15 -22.25 -2.79
N ILE A 190 9.05 -22.08 -3.77
CA ILE A 190 9.63 -20.76 -4.03
C ILE A 190 8.60 -19.95 -4.79
N TYR A 191 8.35 -18.75 -4.33
CA TYR A 191 7.58 -17.77 -5.06
C TYR A 191 8.56 -16.90 -5.86
N LEU A 192 8.78 -17.25 -7.13
CA LEU A 192 9.45 -16.44 -8.14
C LEU A 192 8.49 -15.36 -8.65
N VAL A 193 8.28 -14.32 -7.86
CA VAL A 193 7.42 -13.20 -8.22
C VAL A 193 8.14 -12.35 -9.28
N ALA A 194 7.57 -12.13 -10.48
CA ALA A 194 7.92 -10.91 -11.22
C ALA A 194 7.56 -9.75 -10.32
N VAL A 195 8.49 -8.82 -10.12
CA VAL A 195 8.22 -7.57 -9.42
C VAL A 195 7.23 -6.74 -10.25
N LEU A 196 5.95 -7.06 -10.10
CA LEU A 196 4.92 -6.06 -9.79
C LEU A 196 4.42 -6.27 -8.34
N ILE A 197 5.31 -6.83 -7.49
CA ILE A 197 5.41 -6.73 -6.02
C ILE A 197 4.43 -7.57 -5.22
N PHE A 198 4.91 -8.34 -4.23
CA PHE A 198 4.12 -8.56 -3.00
C PHE A 198 4.85 -8.82 -1.66
N ARG A 199 6.19 -8.95 -1.52
CA ARG A 199 6.77 -9.18 -0.18
C ARG A 199 7.33 -7.96 0.54
N GLU A 200 8.17 -7.13 -0.09
CA GLU A 200 8.76 -6.01 0.65
C GLU A 200 7.73 -4.89 0.92
N ASN A 201 6.82 -4.61 -0.03
CA ASN A 201 5.80 -3.57 0.17
C ASN A 201 4.64 -3.96 1.07
N ALA A 202 4.32 -5.25 1.28
CA ALA A 202 3.31 -5.62 2.26
C ALA A 202 3.80 -5.31 3.68
N ILE A 203 5.05 -5.67 3.97
CA ILE A 203 5.72 -5.35 5.24
C ILE A 203 5.91 -3.84 5.37
N ARG A 204 6.41 -3.16 4.33
CA ARG A 204 6.61 -1.70 4.34
C ARG A 204 5.30 -0.91 4.42
N LEU A 205 4.22 -1.42 3.85
CA LEU A 205 2.87 -0.84 3.94
C LEU A 205 2.28 -1.08 5.33
N GLU A 206 2.53 -2.23 5.95
CA GLU A 206 2.10 -2.52 7.32
C GLU A 206 2.89 -1.66 8.33
N GLU A 207 4.20 -1.50 8.14
CA GLU A 207 5.03 -0.56 8.89
C GLU A 207 4.63 0.90 8.67
N LYS A 208 4.33 1.30 7.42
CA LYS A 208 3.84 2.65 7.11
C LYS A 208 2.50 2.91 7.77
N LYS A 209 1.55 1.97 7.68
CA LYS A 209 0.25 2.05 8.39
C LYS A 209 0.43 2.13 9.90
N LYS A 210 1.41 1.41 10.46
CA LYS A 210 1.74 1.49 11.89
C LYS A 210 2.28 2.87 12.26
N ARG A 211 3.24 3.41 11.50
CA ARG A 211 3.78 4.77 11.71
C ARG A 211 2.72 5.86 11.55
N GLU A 212 1.85 5.77 10.55
CA GLU A 212 0.75 6.72 10.35
C GLU A 212 -0.27 6.66 11.49
N LYS A 213 -0.56 5.47 12.03
CA LYS A 213 -1.44 5.31 13.19
C LYS A 213 -0.84 5.88 14.48
N GLU A 214 0.48 5.73 14.67
CA GLU A 214 1.21 6.32 15.80
C GLU A 214 1.23 7.85 15.69
N LEU A 215 1.55 8.40 14.52
CA LEU A 215 1.54 9.85 14.28
C LEU A 215 0.16 10.46 14.50
N LEU A 216 -0.90 9.80 14.01
CA LEU A 216 -2.27 10.26 14.24
C LEU A 216 -2.64 10.27 15.73
N SER A 217 -2.16 9.28 16.50
CA SER A 217 -2.40 9.24 17.95
C SER A 217 -1.70 10.42 18.66
N GLN A 218 -0.47 10.73 18.28
CA GLN A 218 0.28 11.88 18.82
C GLN A 218 -0.41 13.22 18.51
N MET A 219 -0.88 13.41 17.27
CA MET A 219 -1.62 14.63 16.90
C MET A 219 -2.92 14.79 17.71
N ILE A 220 -3.62 13.69 17.99
CA ILE A 220 -4.84 13.71 18.82
C ILE A 220 -4.50 14.07 20.27
N GLU A 221 -3.41 13.52 20.81
CA GLU A 221 -2.94 13.81 22.16
C GLU A 221 -2.53 15.28 22.30
N GLU A 222 -1.69 15.80 21.39
CA GLU A 222 -1.28 17.20 21.36
C GLU A 222 -2.48 18.16 21.22
N ALA A 223 -3.44 17.82 20.36
CA ALA A 223 -4.68 18.60 20.24
C ALA A 223 -5.51 18.58 21.55
N GLY A 224 -5.50 17.46 22.27
CA GLY A 224 -6.10 17.32 23.59
C GLY A 224 -5.44 18.22 24.62
N GLU A 225 -4.11 18.20 24.70
CA GLU A 225 -3.33 19.06 25.60
C GLU A 225 -3.52 20.54 25.28
N TYR A 226 -3.46 20.92 24.00
CA TYR A 226 -3.73 22.29 23.58
C TYR A 226 -5.12 22.75 24.01
N LYS A 227 -6.14 21.89 23.89
CA LYS A 227 -7.50 22.19 24.32
C LYS A 227 -7.57 22.41 25.84
N VAL A 228 -6.95 21.53 26.64
CA VAL A 228 -6.89 21.68 28.10
C VAL A 228 -6.22 22.99 28.48
N GLU A 229 -5.06 23.28 27.89
CA GLU A 229 -4.31 24.50 28.18
C GLU A 229 -5.05 25.77 27.75
N PHE A 230 -5.78 25.71 26.62
CA PHE A 230 -6.66 26.79 26.18
C PHE A 230 -7.75 27.09 27.22
N TYR A 231 -8.45 26.07 27.73
CA TYR A 231 -9.48 26.26 28.75
C TYR A 231 -8.89 26.76 30.08
N ARG A 232 -7.74 26.23 30.50
CA ARG A 232 -7.02 26.70 31.70
C ARG A 232 -6.66 28.18 31.60
N LYS A 233 -6.11 28.62 30.46
CA LYS A 233 -5.80 30.05 30.22
C LYS A 233 -7.05 30.92 30.23
N ARG A 234 -8.16 30.45 29.66
CA ARG A 234 -9.44 31.16 29.71
C ARG A 234 -9.99 31.29 31.13
N GLU A 235 -9.88 30.24 31.93
CA GLU A 235 -10.31 30.27 33.33
C GLU A 235 -9.49 31.28 34.15
N VAL A 236 -8.16 31.25 34.02
CA VAL A 236 -7.27 32.23 34.66
C VAL A 236 -7.59 33.66 34.22
N THR A 237 -7.85 33.86 32.93
CA THR A 237 -8.22 35.18 32.39
C THR A 237 -9.56 35.66 32.95
N CYS A 238 -10.54 34.75 33.08
CA CYS A 238 -11.84 35.06 33.68
C CYS A 238 -11.69 35.46 35.15
N GLU A 239 -10.91 34.71 35.93
CA GLU A 239 -10.67 35.03 37.35
C GLU A 239 -9.91 36.35 37.53
N ASN A 240 -8.86 36.60 36.73
CA ASN A 240 -8.16 37.88 36.75
C ASN A 240 -9.11 39.04 36.43
N ASN A 241 -9.95 38.90 35.39
CA ASN A 241 -10.94 39.92 35.05
C ASN A 241 -11.97 40.15 36.16
N LYS A 242 -12.41 39.09 36.87
CA LYS A 242 -13.29 39.23 38.04
C LYS A 242 -12.62 40.02 39.17
N VAL A 243 -11.35 39.74 39.46
CA VAL A 243 -10.59 40.46 40.50
C VAL A 243 -10.42 41.93 40.13
N THR A 244 -9.95 42.22 38.92
CA THR A 244 -9.79 43.60 38.42
C THR A 244 -11.10 44.36 38.41
N ASN A 245 -12.21 43.72 38.01
CA ASN A 245 -13.52 44.35 38.04
C ASN A 245 -14.01 44.64 39.46
N ARG A 246 -13.79 43.73 40.43
CA ARG A 246 -14.12 43.97 41.85
C ARG A 246 -13.31 45.12 42.45
N GLU A 247 -12.04 45.27 42.08
CA GLU A 247 -11.22 46.41 42.51
C GLU A 247 -11.74 47.73 41.94
N LYS A 248 -12.13 47.74 40.66
CA LYS A 248 -12.77 48.91 40.03
C LYS A 248 -14.12 49.25 40.68
N GLU A 249 -14.93 48.26 41.04
CA GLU A 249 -16.18 48.45 41.78
C GLU A 249 -15.95 49.02 43.18
N LYS A 250 -14.93 48.55 43.92
CA LYS A 250 -14.56 49.11 45.23
C LYS A 250 -14.09 50.55 45.14
N MET A 251 -13.26 50.87 44.15
CA MET A 251 -12.83 52.24 43.86
C MET A 251 -14.04 53.14 43.54
N PHE A 252 -14.98 52.64 42.73
CA PHE A 252 -16.21 53.36 42.40
C PHE A 252 -17.08 53.58 43.65
N ALA A 253 -17.29 52.56 44.48
CA ALA A 253 -18.04 52.69 45.73
C ALA A 253 -17.37 53.67 46.71
N ALA A 254 -16.04 53.70 46.77
CA ALA A 254 -15.29 54.66 47.58
C ALA A 254 -15.44 56.10 47.07
N VAL A 255 -15.41 56.32 45.75
CA VAL A 255 -15.64 57.63 45.11
C VAL A 255 -17.09 58.10 45.30
N VAL A 256 -18.07 57.20 45.17
CA VAL A 256 -19.49 57.51 45.39
C VAL A 256 -19.79 57.79 46.88
N ALA A 257 -19.05 57.19 47.80
CA ALA A 257 -19.17 57.45 49.23
C ALA A 257 -18.46 58.73 49.69
N SER A 258 -17.50 59.25 48.91
CA SER A 258 -16.67 60.40 49.31
C SER A 258 -17.17 61.76 48.83
N ASP A 259 -17.98 61.87 47.78
CA ASP A 259 -18.42 63.17 47.28
C ASP A 259 -19.89 63.22 46.86
N GLY A 260 -20.65 64.06 47.56
CA GLY A 260 -21.68 64.87 46.92
C GLY A 260 -21.01 66.07 46.26
N ASP A 261 -20.47 65.92 45.04
CA ASP A 261 -20.21 67.06 44.15
C ASP A 261 -20.07 66.65 42.67
N SER A 262 -20.42 67.61 41.80
CA SER A 262 -20.86 67.44 40.42
C SER A 262 -19.73 67.27 39.39
N ASN A 263 -19.10 66.10 39.31
CA ASN A 263 -18.26 65.77 38.13
C ASN A 263 -18.16 64.25 37.83
N THR A 264 -19.29 63.55 37.83
CA THR A 264 -19.34 62.10 37.59
C THR A 264 -19.35 61.76 36.07
N PRO A 265 -18.46 60.87 35.58
CA PRO A 265 -18.51 60.40 34.20
C PRO A 265 -19.76 59.55 33.95
N ASN A 266 -20.43 59.79 32.81
CA ASN A 266 -21.69 59.14 32.41
C ASN A 266 -21.45 57.68 31.98
N LEU A 267 -21.43 56.77 32.94
CA LEU A 267 -21.27 55.33 32.70
C LEU A 267 -22.64 54.67 32.40
N LYS A 268 -22.70 53.82 31.36
CA LYS A 268 -23.88 52.99 31.07
C LYS A 268 -23.54 51.50 31.17
N MET A 269 -24.43 50.76 31.81
CA MET A 269 -24.32 49.32 31.99
C MET A 269 -25.06 48.60 30.87
N ILE A 270 -24.39 47.68 30.19
CA ILE A 270 -24.97 46.85 29.14
C ILE A 270 -24.74 45.37 29.42
N LYS A 271 -25.73 44.53 29.09
CA LYS A 271 -25.65 43.07 29.19
C LYS A 271 -25.21 42.48 27.87
N VAL A 272 -24.08 41.78 27.87
CA VAL A 272 -23.62 40.96 26.74
C VAL A 272 -23.41 39.54 27.25
N ASP A 273 -24.11 38.58 26.65
CA ASP A 273 -24.06 37.15 27.00
C ASP A 273 -24.24 36.84 28.51
N GLY A 274 -25.11 37.63 29.17
CA GLY A 274 -25.43 37.44 30.59
C GLY A 274 -24.43 38.04 31.58
N VAL A 275 -23.41 38.76 31.09
CA VAL A 275 -22.43 39.48 31.91
C VAL A 275 -22.69 40.98 31.83
N ASP A 276 -22.74 41.66 32.98
CA ASP A 276 -22.87 43.11 33.06
C ASP A 276 -21.50 43.77 32.79
N ILE A 277 -21.45 44.62 31.77
CA ILE A 277 -20.25 45.38 31.38
C ILE A 277 -20.54 46.87 31.54
N MET A 278 -19.70 47.58 32.30
CA MET A 278 -19.77 49.04 32.44
C MET A 278 -18.91 49.73 31.37
N LEU A 279 -19.54 50.59 30.56
CA LEU A 279 -18.85 51.41 29.56
C LEU A 279 -18.89 52.89 29.94
N ASP A 280 -17.75 53.56 29.79
CA ASP A 280 -17.65 55.02 29.79
C ASP A 280 -18.41 55.57 28.58
N GLY A 281 -19.42 56.42 28.82
CA GLY A 281 -20.27 57.01 27.80
C GLY A 281 -19.55 57.86 26.75
N THR A 282 -18.23 58.08 26.88
CA THR A 282 -17.40 58.65 25.81
C THR A 282 -17.10 57.68 24.65
N ASP A 283 -17.08 56.36 24.88
CA ASP A 283 -16.60 55.39 23.87
C ASP A 283 -17.71 54.89 22.90
N VAL A 284 -18.98 54.97 23.32
CA VAL A 284 -20.12 54.50 22.50
C VAL A 284 -20.27 55.32 21.21
N ASN A 285 -20.03 56.64 21.26
CA ASN A 285 -20.14 57.51 20.09
C ASN A 285 -18.99 57.27 19.08
N ARG A 286 -17.80 56.89 19.55
CA ARG A 286 -16.63 56.62 18.70
C ARG A 286 -16.77 55.26 17.99
N VAL A 287 -17.33 54.26 18.67
CA VAL A 287 -17.61 52.93 18.10
C VAL A 287 -18.77 52.97 17.09
N MET A 288 -19.83 53.76 17.36
CA MET A 288 -20.98 53.92 16.44
C MET A 288 -20.63 54.69 15.15
N GLN A 289 -19.77 55.71 15.22
CA GLN A 289 -19.37 56.48 14.03
C GLN A 289 -18.43 55.71 13.07
N GLY A 290 -17.70 54.72 13.56
CA GLY A 290 -16.84 53.86 12.74
C GLY A 290 -17.59 52.79 11.93
N HIS A 291 -18.80 52.41 12.34
CA HIS A 291 -19.55 51.30 11.72
C HIS A 291 -20.50 51.70 10.59
N TYR A 292 -20.70 53.01 10.31
CA TYR A 292 -21.58 53.49 9.22
C TYR A 292 -20.85 54.12 8.02
N ARG A 293 -19.52 54.00 7.90
CA ARG A 293 -18.79 54.31 6.65
C ARG A 293 -18.16 53.04 6.09
N GLY A 294 -18.97 52.24 5.39
CA GLY A 294 -18.42 51.16 4.58
C GLY A 294 -19.38 50.02 4.26
N LYS A 295 -20.52 50.32 3.61
CA LYS A 295 -21.14 49.54 2.51
C LYS A 295 -22.60 49.95 2.29
N GLY A 296 -22.84 50.69 1.22
CA GLY A 296 -24.14 51.00 0.62
C GLY A 296 -23.93 51.68 -0.74
N PRO A 297 -24.75 51.42 -1.77
CA PRO A 297 -24.32 51.28 -3.17
C PRO A 297 -24.16 52.62 -3.90
N ALA A 298 -23.15 52.71 -4.77
CA ALA A 298 -23.05 53.80 -5.75
C ALA A 298 -23.70 53.37 -7.07
N GLY A 299 -24.94 53.79 -7.28
CA GLY A 299 -25.53 54.03 -8.60
C GLY A 299 -25.20 55.46 -9.10
N PRO A 300 -25.74 55.90 -10.24
CA PRO A 300 -24.96 56.19 -11.45
C PRO A 300 -24.70 57.68 -11.75
N GLY A 301 -23.71 57.93 -12.61
CA GLY A 301 -23.69 59.03 -13.61
C GLY A 301 -23.11 60.38 -13.16
N ASN A 302 -21.95 60.75 -13.70
CA ASN A 302 -21.82 61.59 -14.90
C ASN A 302 -20.37 61.62 -15.39
#